data_AF-A0A5K1HQB6-F1
#
_entry.id   AF-A0A5K1HQB6-F1
#
_cell.length_a   1.000
_cell.length_b   1.000
_cell.length_c   1.000
_cell.angle_alpha   90.00
_cell.angle_beta   90.00
_cell.angle_gamma   90.00
#
_symmetry.space_group_name_H-M   'P 1'
#
loop_
_entity.id
_entity.type
_entity.pdbx_description
1 polymer ?
#
loop_
_entity_poly.entity_id
_entity_poly.type
_entity_poly.pdbx_seq_one_letter_code
_entity_poly.pdbx_strand_id
1 'polypeptide(L)' 'GEKKIEKYVFSLSNMLGKGSYASVYLGRVLQDDAPAAVKVIEKRIFANQYNLKNIHCEIEIMKKLEHDNIV' A
#
# COMPACT_ATOMS: atom_id res chain seq x y z
N GLY A 1 -2.67 -11.93 -13.70
CA GLY A 1 -1.28 -11.64 -14.09
C GLY A 1 -0.66 -10.74 -13.04
N GLU A 2 0.62 -10.94 -12.75
CA GLU A 2 1.35 -10.12 -11.79
C GLU A 2 1.47 -8.66 -12.26
N LYS A 3 1.51 -7.74 -11.31
CA LYS A 3 1.74 -6.30 -11.48
C LYS A 3 3.06 -5.95 -10.80
N LYS A 4 3.92 -5.25 -11.53
CA LYS A 4 5.20 -4.73 -11.02
C LYS A 4 5.10 -3.21 -10.87
N ILE A 5 5.48 -2.71 -9.70
CA ILE A 5 5.56 -1.28 -9.37
C ILE A 5 6.86 -1.05 -8.62
N GLU A 6 7.79 -0.32 -9.24
CA GLU A 6 9.14 -0.09 -8.69
C GLU A 6 9.81 -1.42 -8.25
N LYS A 7 10.13 -1.54 -6.96
CA LYS A 7 10.76 -2.70 -6.33
C LYS A 7 9.77 -3.78 -5.87
N TYR A 8 8.47 -3.62 -6.11
CA TYR A 8 7.44 -4.55 -5.65
C TYR A 8 6.74 -5.25 -6.81
N VAL A 9 6.37 -6.50 -6.58
CA VAL A 9 5.49 -7.27 -7.47
C VAL A 9 4.36 -7.90 -6.66
N PHE A 10 3.14 -7.86 -7.18
CA PHE A 10 1.96 -8.41 -6.54
C PHE A 10 0.93 -8.85 -7.58
N SER A 11 -0.06 -9.64 -7.16
CA SER A 11 -1.19 -10.01 -8.01
C SER A 11 -2.50 -9.56 -7.40
N LEU A 12 -3.44 -9.12 -8.23
CA LEU A 12 -4.81 -8.82 -7.78
C LEU A 12 -5.55 -10.05 -7.26
N SER A 13 -5.10 -11.26 -7.61
CA SER A 13 -5.63 -12.51 -7.05
C SER A 13 -5.28 -12.72 -5.58
N ASN A 14 -4.24 -12.05 -5.07
CA ASN A 14 -3.70 -12.28 -3.74
C ASN A 14 -4.18 -11.20 -2.76
N MET A 15 -5.49 -10.93 -2.72
CA MET A 15 -6.04 -9.90 -1.84
C MET A 15 -6.02 -10.38 -0.38
N LEU A 16 -5.42 -9.56 0.50
CA LEU A 16 -5.40 -9.79 1.95
C LEU A 16 -6.60 -9.13 2.64
N GLY A 17 -7.07 -8.00 2.11
CA GLY A 17 -8.20 -7.29 2.68
C GLY A 17 -8.67 -6.12 1.83
N LYS A 18 -9.90 -5.66 2.09
CA LYS A 18 -10.51 -4.51 1.42
C LYS A 18 -11.12 -3.58 2.46
N GLY A 19 -10.68 -2.33 2.43
CA GLY A 19 -11.28 -1.24 3.21
C GLY A 19 -12.14 -0.33 2.31
N SER A 20 -12.62 0.77 2.88
CA SER A 20 -13.50 1.71 2.18
C SER A 20 -12.86 2.36 0.94
N TYR A 21 -11.54 2.55 0.96
CA TYR A 21 -10.81 3.36 -0.02
C TYR A 21 -9.58 2.67 -0.62
N ALA A 22 -9.31 1.45 -0.16
CA ALA A 22 -8.10 0.73 -0.49
C ALA A 22 -8.33 -0.78 -0.49
N SER A 23 -7.57 -1.48 -1.32
CA SER A 23 -7.42 -2.93 -1.24
C SER A 23 -5.97 -3.26 -0.95
N VAL A 24 -5.73 -4.20 -0.05
CA VAL A 24 -4.40 -4.67 0.34
C VAL A 24 -4.16 -6.02 -0.30
N TYR A 25 -3.01 -6.18 -0.94
CA TYR A 25 -2.61 -7.42 -1.61
C TYR A 25 -1.30 -7.94 -1.05
N LEU A 26 -1.14 -9.26 -1.03
CA LEU A 26 0.15 -9.88 -0.80
C LEU A 26 1.01 -9.70 -2.05
N GLY A 27 2.16 -9.07 -1.85
CA GLY A 27 3.23 -8.93 -2.81
C GLY A 27 4.55 -9.34 -2.20
N ARG A 28 5.62 -9.03 -2.94
CA ARG A 28 7.00 -9.33 -2.55
C ARG A 28 7.95 -8.25 -3.08
N VAL A 29 9.05 -8.07 -2.37
CA VAL A 29 10.17 -7.22 -2.80
C VAL A 29 10.97 -7.98 -3.87
N LEU A 30 11.29 -7.32 -4.99
CA LEU A 30 11.97 -7.96 -6.13
C LEU A 30 13.41 -8.38 -5.85
N GLN A 31 14.06 -7.75 -4.88
CA GLN A 31 15.48 -7.96 -4.58
C GLN A 31 15.73 -9.30 -3.88
N ASP A 32 14.86 -9.67 -2.95
CA ASP A 32 15.07 -10.77 -1.99
C ASP A 32 13.83 -11.66 -1.80
N ASP A 33 12.76 -11.42 -2.57
CA ASP A 33 11.49 -12.12 -2.48
C ASP A 33 10.77 -11.97 -1.12
N ALA A 34 11.19 -11.01 -0.29
CA ALA A 34 10.60 -10.80 1.03
C ALA A 34 9.11 -10.41 0.90
N PRO A 35 8.21 -11.00 1.70
CA PRO A 35 6.78 -10.72 1.62
C PRO A 35 6.47 -9.26 2.02
N ALA A 36 5.54 -8.64 1.31
CA ALA A 36 5.11 -7.26 1.55
C ALA A 36 3.60 -7.11 1.37
N ALA A 37 2.99 -6.24 2.18
CA ALA A 37 1.59 -5.83 2.00
C ALA A 37 1.52 -4.60 1.08
N VAL A 38 0.88 -4.73 -0.09
CA VAL A 38 0.72 -3.63 -1.05
C VAL A 38 -0.68 -3.03 -0.90
N LYS A 39 -0.77 -1.87 -0.25
CA LYS A 39 -2.01 -1.09 -0.10
C LYS A 39 -2.26 -0.23 -1.34
N VAL A 40 -3.22 -0.62 -2.16
CA VAL A 40 -3.61 0.08 -3.40
C VAL A 40 -4.78 1.02 -3.12
N ILE A 41 -4.54 2.32 -3.21
CA ILE A 41 -5.55 3.38 -3.03
C ILE A 41 -6.28 3.65 -4.35
N GLU A 42 -7.61 3.75 -4.30
CA GLU A 42 -8.42 4.06 -5.48
C GLU A 42 -8.24 5.51 -5.94
N LYS A 43 -7.99 5.72 -7.24
CA LYS A 43 -7.68 7.07 -7.78
C LYS A 43 -8.77 8.11 -7.51
N ARG A 44 -10.05 7.71 -7.46
CA ARG A 44 -11.18 8.61 -7.19
C ARG A 44 -11.08 9.32 -5.82
N ILE A 45 -10.35 8.74 -4.88
CA ILE A 45 -10.18 9.28 -3.53
C ILE A 45 -9.38 10.59 -3.55
N PHE A 46 -8.51 10.77 -4.54
CA PHE A 46 -7.69 11.98 -4.69
C PHE A 46 -8.47 13.19 -5.23
N ALA A 47 -9.72 13.03 -5.69
CA ALA A 47 -10.55 14.16 -6.13
C ALA A 47 -11.03 15.04 -4.96
N ASN A 48 -11.02 14.51 -3.73
CA ASN A 48 -11.41 15.23 -2.54
C ASN A 48 -10.17 15.71 -1.77
N GLN A 49 -10.04 17.04 -1.57
CA GLN A 49 -8.91 17.65 -0.86
C GLN A 49 -8.77 17.15 0.59
N TYR A 50 -9.87 16.86 1.28
CA TYR A 50 -9.85 16.31 2.63
C TYR A 50 -9.19 14.92 2.65
N ASN A 51 -9.58 14.05 1.71
CA ASN A 51 -9.01 12.71 1.60
C ASN A 51 -7.53 12.76 1.19
N LEU A 52 -7.18 13.66 0.26
CA LEU A 52 -5.79 13.86 -0.16
C LEU A 52 -4.90 14.28 1.02
N LYS A 53 -5.39 15.22 1.85
CA LYS A 53 -4.68 15.65 3.06
C LYS A 53 -4.47 14.49 4.03
N ASN A 54 -5.49 13.67 4.25
CA ASN A 54 -5.39 12.52 5.16
C ASN A 54 -4.41 11.46 4.65
N ILE A 55 -4.43 11.14 3.35
CA ILE A 55 -3.48 10.21 2.74
C ILE A 55 -2.06 10.76 2.84
N HIS A 56 -1.86 12.06 2.59
CA HIS A 56 -0.55 12.67 2.72
C HIS A 56 -0.04 12.59 4.16
N CYS A 57 -0.90 12.89 5.13
CA CYS A 57 -0.58 12.78 6.56
C CYS A 57 -0.19 11.34 6.94
N GLU A 58 -0.97 10.33 6.52
CA GLU A 58 -0.66 8.91 6.76
C GLU A 58 0.73 8.55 6.23
N ILE A 59 1.04 8.93 4.99
CA ILE A 59 2.35 8.67 4.38
C ILE A 59 3.48 9.35 5.17
N GLU A 60 3.32 10.61 5.57
CA GLU A 60 4.38 11.36 6.29
C GLU A 60 4.60 10.88 7.72
N ILE A 61 3.56 10.37 8.38
CA ILE A 61 3.68 9.72 9.69
C ILE A 61 4.42 8.39 9.52
N MET A 62 3.94 7.52 8.63
CA MET A 62 4.48 6.18 8.45
C MET A 62 5.95 6.18 8.01
N LYS A 63 6.37 7.15 7.19
CA LYS A 63 7.79 7.32 6.81
C LYS A 63 8.75 7.54 7.99
N LYS A 64 8.24 7.99 9.13
CA LYS A 64 9.04 8.31 10.33
C LYS A 64 8.97 7.23 11.41
N LEU A 65 8.16 6.20 11.19
CA LEU A 65 7.97 5.11 12.14
C LEU A 65 8.85 3.93 11.74
N GLU A 66 9.78 3.57 12.61
CA GLU A 66 10.61 2.37 12.50
C GLU A 66 10.73 1.76 13.90
N HIS A 67 9.94 0.72 14.16
CA HIS A 67 9.90 0.05 15.46
C HIS A 67 9.36 -1.38 15.31
N ASP A 68 9.94 -2.34 16.02
CA ASP A 68 9.64 -3.78 15.88
C ASP A 68 8.17 -4.17 16.12
N ASN A 69 7.42 -3.32 16.82
CA ASN A 69 6.03 -3.55 17.20
C ASN A 69 5.05 -2.57 16.53
N ILE A 70 5.50 -1.82 15.52
CA ILE A 70 4.68 -0.90 14.75
C ILE A 70 4.82 -1.28 13.27
N VAL A 71 3.68 -1.51 12.63
CA VAL A 71 3.56 -1.83 11.20
C VAL A 71 3.38 -0.54 10.41
#